data_AF-A0A0C2F8R1-F1
#
_entry.id   AF-A0A0C2F8R1-F1
#
_cell.length_a   1.000
_cell.length_b   1.000
_cell.length_c   1.000
_cell.angle_alpha   90.00
_cell.angle_beta   90.00
_cell.angle_gamma   90.00
#
_symmetry.space_group_name_H-M   'P 1'
#
loop_
_entity.id
_entity.type
_entity.pdbx_description
1 polymer ?
#
loop_
_entity_poly.entity_id
_entity_poly.type
_entity_poly.pdbx_seq_one_letter_code
_entity_poly.pdbx_strand_id
1 'polypeptide(L)'
;LFQLIADYETDPFVQRAVDQLNFYIFPVLNPDGYEYSRSGVSPMVRLWRKNRSSMLCKKDQWFRERCCGGVDLNRNFDWFWGEIGSSSDRCSEIYQGKGPFSEAEARFVLEANAAFS
;
A
#
# COMPACT_ATOMS: atom_id res chain seq x y z
N LEU A 1 18.12 5.73 0.78
CA LEU A 1 19.23 4.75 0.76
C LEU A 1 20.49 5.33 0.13
N PHE A 2 20.51 5.69 -1.17
CA PHE A 2 21.73 6.20 -1.83
C PHE A 2 22.37 7.39 -1.09
N GLN A 3 21.59 8.39 -0.69
CA GLN A 3 22.10 9.54 0.09
C GLN A 3 22.71 9.13 1.44
N LEU A 4 22.10 8.19 2.16
CA LEU A 4 22.65 7.69 3.43
C LEU A 4 24.02 7.02 3.26
N ILE A 5 24.32 6.49 2.07
CA ILE A 5 25.62 5.86 1.75
C ILE A 5 26.60 6.90 1.22
N ALA A 6 26.17 7.68 0.22
CA ALA A 6 27.04 8.63 -0.48
C ALA A 6 27.54 9.75 0.43
N ASP A 7 26.72 10.16 1.38
CA ASP A 7 26.98 11.33 2.22
C ASP A 7 27.47 10.96 3.63
N TYR A 8 27.63 9.68 3.95
CA TYR A 8 28.02 9.22 5.28
C TYR A 8 29.37 9.77 5.76
N GLU A 9 30.36 9.83 4.87
CA GLU A 9 31.71 10.32 5.18
C GLU A 9 31.85 11.84 5.01
N THR A 10 30.85 12.50 4.40
CA THR A 10 30.96 13.91 3.95
C THR A 10 29.99 14.85 4.63
N ASP A 11 28.84 14.36 5.13
CA ASP A 11 27.85 15.14 5.87
C ASP A 11 27.77 14.69 7.34
N PRO A 12 28.24 15.52 8.30
CA PRO A 12 28.17 15.21 9.73
C PRO A 12 26.76 14.99 10.27
N PHE A 13 25.72 15.53 9.63
CA PHE A 13 24.34 15.26 9.99
C PHE A 13 23.93 13.85 9.58
N VAL A 14 24.26 13.43 8.35
CA VAL A 14 23.99 12.07 7.85
C VAL A 14 24.75 11.06 8.67
N GLN A 15 26.03 11.30 8.95
CA GLN A 15 26.85 10.43 9.81
C GLN A 15 26.20 10.21 11.18
N ARG A 16 25.87 11.30 11.90
CA ARG A 16 25.21 11.19 13.21
C ARG A 16 23.87 10.48 13.13
N ALA A 17 23.07 10.74 12.09
CA ALA A 17 21.79 10.08 11.92
C ALA A 17 21.96 8.57 11.73
N VAL A 18 22.91 8.14 10.88
CA VAL A 18 23.21 6.72 10.63
C VAL A 18 23.79 6.04 11.87
N ASP A 19 24.65 6.71 12.64
CA ASP A 19 25.25 6.14 13.85
C ASP A 19 24.27 6.00 15.02
N GLN A 20 23.24 6.85 15.08
CA GLN A 20 22.33 6.94 16.22
C GLN A 20 20.93 6.37 15.96
N LEU A 21 20.56 6.12 14.71
CA LEU A 21 19.23 5.65 14.32
C LEU A 21 19.31 4.37 13.52
N ASN A 22 18.29 3.52 13.69
CA ASN A 22 18.04 2.39 12.79
C ASN A 22 17.09 2.82 11.68
N PHE A 23 17.52 2.66 10.43
CA PHE A 23 16.70 2.95 9.25
C PHE A 23 16.10 1.68 8.67
N TYR A 24 14.78 1.51 8.81
CA TYR A 24 14.02 0.47 8.13
C TYR A 24 13.36 1.04 6.88
N ILE A 25 13.82 0.62 5.69
CA ILE A 25 13.38 1.17 4.41
C ILE A 25 12.65 0.08 3.62
N PHE A 26 11.36 0.30 3.35
CA PHE A 26 10.54 -0.55 2.50
C PHE A 26 10.28 0.16 1.17
N PRO A 27 11.09 -0.08 0.13
CA PRO A 27 11.03 0.70 -1.11
C PRO A 27 9.72 0.50 -1.88
N VAL A 28 9.12 -0.69 -1.76
CA VAL A 28 7.84 -1.03 -2.42
C VAL A 28 7.01 -1.85 -1.44
N LEU A 29 6.01 -1.21 -0.80
CA LEU A 29 5.05 -1.89 0.08
C LEU A 29 3.91 -2.58 -0.67
N ASN A 30 3.68 -2.21 -1.93
CA ASN A 30 2.66 -2.78 -2.81
C ASN A 30 3.32 -3.42 -4.05
N PRO A 31 4.06 -4.54 -3.90
CA PRO A 31 4.87 -5.10 -4.99
C PRO A 31 4.03 -5.62 -6.16
N ASP A 32 2.88 -6.21 -5.87
CA ASP A 32 1.92 -6.73 -6.84
C ASP A 32 1.22 -5.61 -7.63
N GLY A 33 0.79 -4.53 -6.96
CA GLY A 33 0.27 -3.34 -7.64
C GLY A 33 1.34 -2.63 -8.48
N TYR A 34 2.58 -2.56 -7.98
CA TYR A 34 3.70 -2.00 -8.72
C TYR A 34 4.00 -2.80 -9.99
N GLU A 35 4.05 -4.13 -9.92
CA GLU A 35 4.24 -4.99 -11.08
C GLU A 35 3.10 -4.84 -12.10
N TYR A 36 1.85 -4.87 -11.63
CA TYR A 36 0.70 -4.69 -12.50
C TYR A 36 0.74 -3.35 -13.25
N SER A 37 1.17 -2.26 -12.60
CA SER A 37 1.29 -0.95 -13.25
C SER A 37 2.28 -0.93 -14.43
N ARG A 38 3.20 -1.90 -14.50
CA ARG A 38 4.20 -2.04 -15.56
C ARG A 38 3.82 -3.08 -16.61
N SER A 39 2.75 -3.84 -16.40
CA SER A 39 2.33 -4.90 -17.33
C SER A 39 1.58 -4.36 -18.56
N GLY A 40 1.35 -3.05 -18.64
CA GLY A 40 0.67 -2.44 -19.77
C GLY A 40 0.67 -0.91 -19.73
N VAL A 41 0.47 -0.30 -20.91
CA VAL A 41 0.49 1.17 -21.08
C VAL A 41 -0.89 1.82 -20.98
N SER A 42 -1.96 1.02 -20.96
CA SER A 42 -3.32 1.53 -20.79
C SER A 42 -3.45 2.29 -19.46
N PRO A 43 -4.15 3.43 -19.41
CA PRO A 43 -4.36 4.18 -18.16
C PRO A 43 -4.95 3.33 -17.03
N MET A 44 -5.83 2.37 -17.36
CA MET A 44 -6.44 1.45 -16.37
C MET A 44 -5.42 0.52 -15.69
N VAL A 45 -4.28 0.28 -16.34
CA VAL A 45 -3.19 -0.55 -15.81
C VAL A 45 -2.12 0.34 -15.21
N ARG A 46 -1.63 1.31 -15.99
CA ARG A 46 -0.50 2.16 -15.62
C ARG A 46 -0.76 3.06 -14.41
N LEU A 47 -2.01 3.44 -14.18
CA LEU A 47 -2.45 4.27 -13.05
C LEU A 47 -3.06 3.45 -11.90
N TRP A 48 -2.91 2.13 -11.91
CA TRP A 48 -3.39 1.28 -10.82
C TRP A 48 -2.73 1.65 -9.48
N ARG A 49 -3.54 1.75 -8.43
CA ARG A 49 -3.10 2.22 -7.11
C ARG A 49 -3.32 1.23 -5.96
N LYS A 50 -4.35 0.39 -6.07
CA LYS A 50 -4.70 -0.62 -5.06
C LYS A 50 -3.69 -1.77 -5.07
N ASN A 51 -3.75 -2.67 -4.10
CA ASN A 51 -3.08 -3.97 -4.25
C ASN A 51 -3.82 -4.85 -5.27
N ARG A 52 -3.42 -6.12 -5.42
CA ARG A 52 -3.99 -7.11 -6.34
C ARG A 52 -4.73 -8.24 -5.62
N SER A 53 -5.36 -7.94 -4.48
CA SER A 53 -6.25 -8.92 -3.84
C SER A 53 -7.39 -9.37 -4.76
N SER A 54 -7.87 -10.60 -4.51
CA SER A 54 -8.75 -11.35 -5.40
C SER A 54 -9.93 -10.53 -5.96
N MET A 55 -10.20 -10.69 -7.24
CA MET A 55 -11.41 -10.15 -7.88
C MET A 55 -12.65 -10.85 -7.34
N LEU A 56 -13.66 -10.06 -6.98
CA LEU A 56 -15.00 -10.55 -6.67
C LEU A 56 -16.01 -9.83 -7.55
N CYS A 57 -16.94 -10.61 -8.09
CA CYS A 57 -18.00 -10.13 -8.97
C CYS A 57 -19.28 -9.94 -8.17
N LYS A 58 -19.95 -8.81 -8.39
CA LYS A 58 -21.30 -8.54 -7.87
C LYS A 58 -22.16 -7.91 -8.95
N LYS A 59 -23.47 -8.11 -8.88
CA LYS A 59 -24.40 -7.36 -9.73
C LYS A 59 -24.49 -5.92 -9.19
N ASP A 60 -24.41 -4.95 -10.09
CA ASP A 60 -24.70 -3.56 -9.76
C ASP A 60 -26.22 -3.30 -9.68
N GLN A 61 -26.61 -2.07 -9.37
CA GLN A 61 -28.01 -1.66 -9.28
C GLN A 61 -28.81 -1.82 -10.59
N TRP A 62 -28.12 -2.06 -11.72
CA TRP A 62 -28.69 -2.28 -13.05
C TRP A 62 -28.58 -3.75 -13.48
N PHE A 63 -28.36 -4.67 -12.55
CA PHE A 63 -28.21 -6.11 -12.78
C PHE A 63 -27.02 -6.52 -13.66
N ARG A 64 -26.04 -5.63 -13.87
CA ARG A 64 -24.83 -5.93 -14.64
C ARG A 64 -23.78 -6.53 -13.71
N GLU A 65 -23.10 -7.58 -14.17
CA GLU A 65 -21.99 -8.15 -13.43
C GLU A 65 -20.78 -7.21 -13.47
N ARG A 66 -20.28 -6.85 -12.29
CA ARG A 66 -19.09 -6.03 -12.12
C ARG A 66 -18.09 -6.75 -11.22
N CYS A 67 -16.94 -7.06 -11.76
CA CYS A 67 -15.84 -7.71 -11.07
C CYS A 67 -14.78 -6.68 -10.67
N CYS A 68 -14.47 -6.62 -9.38
CA CYS A 68 -13.51 -5.66 -8.84
C CYS A 68 -12.55 -6.38 -7.89
N GLY A 69 -11.28 -6.05 -8.00
CA GLY A 69 -10.22 -6.56 -7.13
C GLY A 69 -9.43 -5.42 -6.52
N GLY A 70 -8.58 -5.76 -5.56
CA GLY A 70 -7.70 -4.82 -4.89
C GLY A 70 -8.38 -3.98 -3.82
N VAL A 71 -7.58 -3.65 -2.82
CA VAL A 71 -7.86 -2.79 -1.67
C VAL A 71 -6.90 -1.61 -1.69
N ASP A 72 -7.39 -0.44 -1.29
CA ASP A 72 -6.55 0.70 -1.02
C ASP A 72 -5.79 0.48 0.29
N LEU A 73 -4.51 0.15 0.19
CA LEU A 73 -3.66 -0.12 1.36
C LEU A 73 -3.59 1.09 2.32
N ASN A 74 -3.72 2.32 1.83
CA ASN A 74 -3.72 3.53 2.66
C ASN A 74 -5.10 3.81 3.31
N ARG A 75 -6.05 2.88 3.19
CA ARG A 75 -7.34 2.87 3.91
C ARG A 75 -7.53 1.57 4.70
N ASN A 76 -6.52 0.72 4.75
CA ASN A 76 -6.61 -0.60 5.37
C ASN A 76 -5.98 -0.67 6.78
N PHE A 77 -5.48 0.45 7.31
CA PHE A 77 -4.94 0.50 8.68
C PHE A 77 -6.05 0.72 9.71
N ASP A 78 -5.84 0.25 10.96
CA ASP A 78 -6.76 0.43 12.08
C ASP A 78 -6.68 1.84 12.70
N TRP A 79 -6.90 2.85 11.87
CA TRP A 79 -6.94 4.26 12.28
C TRP A 79 -8.15 4.92 11.64
N PHE A 80 -9.23 5.08 12.41
CA PHE A 80 -10.54 5.51 11.92
C PHE A 80 -11.00 4.69 10.71
N TRP A 81 -10.78 3.37 10.76
CA TRP A 81 -11.04 2.47 9.65
C TRP A 81 -12.53 2.47 9.29
N GLY A 82 -12.83 2.73 8.01
CA GLY A 82 -14.21 2.70 7.53
C GLY A 82 -15.05 3.91 7.86
N GLU A 83 -14.45 4.97 8.39
CA GLU A 83 -15.10 6.24 8.62
C GLU A 83 -15.02 7.14 7.37
N ILE A 84 -14.65 8.41 7.55
CA ILE A 84 -14.65 9.40 6.47
C ILE A 84 -13.44 9.19 5.55
N GLY A 85 -13.68 9.34 4.24
CA GLY A 85 -12.62 9.30 3.23
C GLY A 85 -12.24 7.89 2.77
N SER A 86 -13.04 6.88 3.11
CA SER A 86 -12.94 5.51 2.57
C SER A 86 -14.25 5.08 1.90
N SER A 87 -14.27 3.87 1.35
CA SER A 87 -15.48 3.27 0.78
C SER A 87 -15.58 1.79 1.12
N SER A 88 -16.81 1.33 1.35
CA SER A 88 -17.17 -0.09 1.45
C SER A 88 -17.44 -0.73 0.09
N ASP A 89 -17.52 0.06 -1.00
CA ASP A 89 -17.64 -0.49 -2.35
C ASP A 89 -16.29 -1.00 -2.85
N ARG A 90 -16.17 -2.30 -3.06
CA ARG A 90 -14.98 -2.97 -3.63
C ARG A 90 -14.50 -2.37 -4.94
N CYS A 91 -15.42 -1.82 -5.73
CA CYS A 91 -15.11 -1.20 -7.01
C CYS A 91 -14.63 0.25 -6.91
N SER A 92 -14.65 0.82 -5.71
CA SER A 92 -14.07 2.13 -5.43
C SER A 92 -12.54 2.06 -5.43
N GLU A 93 -11.93 3.16 -5.88
CA GLU A 93 -10.48 3.35 -5.78
C GLU A 93 -10.03 3.55 -4.33
N ILE A 94 -10.93 3.93 -3.43
CA ILE A 94 -10.67 4.11 -1.98
C ILE A 94 -11.30 2.98 -1.14
N TYR A 95 -11.44 1.80 -1.72
CA TYR A 95 -11.99 0.64 -1.02
C TYR A 95 -11.10 0.22 0.15
N GLN A 96 -11.65 0.22 1.37
CA GLN A 96 -10.92 0.00 2.63
C GLN A 96 -10.56 -1.45 2.96
N GLY A 97 -11.07 -2.42 2.20
CA GLY A 97 -10.94 -3.84 2.52
C GLY A 97 -12.10 -4.38 3.36
N LYS A 98 -11.95 -5.62 3.83
CA LYS A 98 -12.99 -6.32 4.62
C LYS A 98 -12.91 -6.01 6.12
N GLY A 99 -11.76 -5.53 6.56
CA GLY A 99 -11.45 -5.15 7.94
C GLY A 99 -10.11 -4.43 7.96
N PRO A 100 -9.72 -3.82 9.09
CA PRO A 100 -8.37 -3.34 9.27
C PRO A 100 -7.36 -4.49 9.11
N PHE A 101 -6.22 -4.21 8.49
CA PHE A 101 -5.13 -5.14 8.20
C PHE A 101 -5.57 -6.43 7.47
N SER A 102 -6.66 -6.34 6.67
CA SER A 102 -7.13 -7.46 5.86
C SER A 102 -6.12 -7.87 4.80
N GLU A 103 -5.33 -6.92 4.31
CA GLU A 103 -4.32 -7.16 3.28
C GLU A 103 -2.96 -7.50 3.90
N ALA A 104 -2.21 -8.39 3.23
CA ALA A 104 -0.93 -8.87 3.72
C ALA A 104 0.10 -7.73 3.81
N GLU A 105 0.07 -6.79 2.87
CA GLU A 105 0.98 -5.65 2.81
C GLU A 105 0.80 -4.71 4.02
N ALA A 106 -0.45 -4.44 4.40
CA ALA A 106 -0.74 -3.60 5.57
C ALA A 106 -0.37 -4.34 6.87
N ARG A 107 -0.67 -5.64 6.95
CA ARG A 107 -0.32 -6.46 8.12
C ARG A 107 1.19 -6.58 8.31
N PHE A 108 1.95 -6.68 7.23
CA PHE A 108 3.41 -6.68 7.28
C PHE A 108 3.94 -5.42 7.98
N VAL A 109 3.39 -4.23 7.67
CA VAL A 109 3.82 -2.98 8.33
C VAL A 109 3.51 -3.00 9.83
N LEU A 110 2.34 -3.52 10.22
CA LEU A 110 1.98 -3.69 11.63
C LEU A 110 2.96 -4.61 12.36
N GLU A 111 3.24 -5.78 11.78
CA GLU A 111 4.14 -6.78 12.35
C GLU A 111 5.59 -6.27 12.42
N ALA A 112 6.06 -5.61 11.36
CA ALA A 112 7.38 -4.99 11.31
C ALA A 112 7.53 -3.93 12.40
N ASN A 113 6.53 -3.06 12.58
CA ASN A 113 6.53 -2.06 13.64
C ASN A 113 6.63 -2.69 15.03
N ALA A 114 5.89 -3.78 15.27
CA ALA A 114 5.95 -4.52 16.54
C ALA A 114 7.30 -5.22 16.76
N ALA A 115 7.97 -5.67 15.69
CA ALA A 115 9.27 -6.34 15.78
C ALA A 115 10.46 -5.38 16.00
N PHE A 116 10.31 -4.09 15.65
CA PHE A 116 11.36 -3.08 15.81
C PHE A 116 11.17 -2.18 17.04
N SER A 117 10.04 -2.34 17.74
CA SER A 117 9.74 -1.65 19.02
C SER A 117 10.34 -2.43 20.19
#